data_AF-A0A662BUK8-F1
#
_entry.id   AF-A0A662BUK8-F1
#
_cell.length_a   1.000
_cell.length_b   1.000
_cell.length_c   1.000
_cell.angle_alpha   90.00
_cell.angle_beta   90.00
_cell.angle_gamma   90.00
#
_symmetry.space_group_name_H-M   'P 1'
#
loop_
_entity.id
_entity.type
_entity.pdbx_description
1 polymer ?
#
loop_
_entity_poly.entity_id
_entity_poly.type
_entity_poly.pdbx_seq_one_letter_code
_entity_poly.pdbx_strand_id
1 'polypeptide(L)'
;MEKIKAPIKIKDIAKIANVSTGTVDRVLHNRSDVSEKTREKVLKIIKELGYKTNIIAKTLASKNQIVFSILIPEEDEYSSYWQKPLYGIQKAEEE
;
A
#
# COMPACT_ATOMS: atom_id res chain seq x y z
N MET A 1 8.89 30.72 3.31
CA MET A 1 9.40 29.36 3.57
C MET A 1 8.27 28.52 4.09
N GLU A 2 7.57 27.82 3.21
CA GLU A 2 6.48 26.93 3.56
C GLU A 2 7.07 25.67 4.21
N LYS A 3 6.70 25.39 5.46
CA LYS A 3 7.21 24.25 6.21
C LYS A 3 6.82 22.97 5.47
N ILE A 4 7.81 22.14 5.12
CA ILE A 4 7.60 20.79 4.59
C ILE A 4 6.74 20.03 5.63
N LYS A 5 5.46 19.86 5.31
CA LYS A 5 4.47 19.28 6.21
C LYS A 5 4.83 17.81 6.37
N ALA A 6 5.16 17.39 7.59
CA ALA A 6 5.48 16.00 7.91
C ALA A 6 4.39 15.06 7.35
N PRO A 7 4.76 13.84 6.91
CA PRO A 7 3.79 12.91 6.35
C PRO A 7 2.68 12.64 7.37
N ILE A 8 1.44 12.85 6.93
CA ILE A 8 0.25 12.70 7.78
C ILE A 8 0.17 11.24 8.22
N LYS A 9 0.13 11.00 9.53
CA LYS A 9 0.07 9.64 10.09
C LYS A 9 -1.37 9.28 10.48
N ILE A 10 -1.63 7.98 10.61
CA ILE A 10 -2.92 7.45 11.11
C ILE A 10 -3.31 8.07 12.47
N LYS A 11 -2.31 8.35 13.32
CA LYS A 11 -2.52 9.02 14.63
C LYS A 11 -3.09 10.43 14.49
N ASP A 12 -2.72 11.15 13.44
CA ASP A 12 -3.18 12.52 13.22
C ASP A 12 -4.62 12.52 12.72
N ILE A 13 -4.96 11.58 11.82
CA ILE A 13 -6.33 11.35 11.34
C ILE A 13 -7.25 10.99 12.50
N ALA A 14 -6.80 10.11 13.41
CA ALA A 14 -7.56 9.72 14.60
C ALA A 14 -7.86 10.93 15.52
N LYS A 15 -6.89 11.82 15.74
CA LYS A 15 -7.07 13.06 16.52
C LYS A 15 -8.08 14.01 15.87
N ILE A 16 -8.00 14.23 14.56
CA ILE A 16 -8.89 15.13 13.82
C ILE A 16 -10.32 14.57 13.79
N ALA A 17 -10.47 13.26 13.59
CA ALA A 17 -11.75 12.60 13.59
C ALA A 17 -12.37 12.45 15.00
N ASN A 18 -11.57 12.66 16.06
CA ASN A 18 -11.91 12.42 17.46
C ASN A 18 -12.32 10.95 17.72
N VAL A 19 -11.52 10.02 17.20
CA VAL A 19 -11.74 8.57 17.33
C VAL A 19 -10.43 7.87 17.70
N SER A 20 -10.52 6.61 18.13
CA SER A 20 -9.32 5.80 18.37
C SER A 20 -8.62 5.44 17.05
N THR A 21 -7.31 5.19 17.10
CA THR A 21 -6.57 4.66 15.94
C THR A 21 -7.14 3.34 15.43
N GLY A 22 -7.69 2.51 16.33
CA GLY A 22 -8.37 1.27 15.97
C GLY A 22 -9.67 1.50 15.20
N THR A 23 -10.39 2.59 15.48
CA THR A 23 -11.58 2.98 14.70
C THR A 23 -11.20 3.42 13.29
N VAL A 24 -10.09 4.16 13.14
CA VAL A 24 -9.56 4.53 11.81
C VAL A 24 -9.13 3.28 11.04
N ASP A 25 -8.45 2.34 11.69
CA ASP A 25 -8.05 1.06 11.09
C ASP A 25 -9.26 0.24 10.60
N ARG A 26 -10.32 0.17 11.41
CA ARG A 26 -11.58 -0.49 11.03
C ARG A 26 -12.24 0.16 9.82
N VAL A 27 -12.21 1.49 9.73
CA VAL A 27 -12.75 2.23 8.57
C VAL A 27 -11.90 1.98 7.32
N LEU A 28 -10.58 2.02 7.44
CA LEU A 28 -9.64 1.74 6.34
C LEU A 28 -9.78 0.31 5.79
N HIS A 29 -10.01 -0.67 6.68
CA HIS A 29 -10.19 -2.09 6.32
C HIS A 29 -11.65 -2.52 6.19
N ASN A 30 -12.59 -1.58 6.11
CA ASN A 30 -14.02 -1.82 5.91
C ASN A 30 -14.67 -2.84 6.89
N ARG A 31 -14.29 -2.81 8.17
CA ARG A 31 -14.85 -3.70 9.21
C ARG A 31 -16.21 -3.19 9.72
N SER A 32 -17.08 -4.10 10.19
CA SER A 32 -18.49 -3.86 10.54
C SER A 32 -18.75 -3.11 11.86
N ASP A 33 -17.72 -2.87 12.68
CA ASP A 33 -17.90 -2.35 14.05
C ASP A 33 -17.79 -0.81 14.16
N VAL A 34 -18.21 -0.07 13.13
CA VAL A 34 -18.14 1.41 13.12
C VAL A 34 -19.44 1.99 12.57
N SER A 35 -20.04 2.92 13.31
CA SER A 35 -21.24 3.64 12.86
C SER A 35 -20.99 4.39 11.55
N GLU A 36 -21.97 4.40 10.66
CA GLU A 36 -21.88 5.06 9.35
C GLU A 36 -21.49 6.53 9.48
N LYS A 37 -22.07 7.24 10.45
CA LYS A 37 -21.72 8.63 10.76
C LYS A 37 -20.23 8.84 11.05
N THR A 38 -19.61 7.91 11.78
CA THR A 38 -18.17 7.97 12.12
C THR A 38 -17.32 7.62 10.92
N ARG A 39 -17.74 6.61 10.14
CA ARG A 39 -17.09 6.17 8.92
C ARG A 39 -17.03 7.28 7.88
N GLU A 40 -18.14 7.95 7.59
CA GLU A 40 -18.18 9.09 6.66
C GLU A 40 -17.26 10.22 7.10
N LYS A 41 -17.27 10.56 8.40
CA LYS A 41 -16.40 11.60 8.96
C LYS A 41 -14.92 11.27 8.73
N VAL A 42 -14.51 10.03 9.01
CA VAL A 42 -13.12 9.57 8.83
C VAL A 42 -12.75 9.55 7.34
N LEU A 43 -13.62 9.05 6.46
CA LEU A 43 -13.38 9.01 5.02
C LEU A 43 -13.25 10.41 4.41
N LYS A 44 -14.07 11.37 4.85
CA LYS A 44 -13.99 12.76 4.43
C LYS A 44 -12.64 13.38 4.82
N ILE A 45 -12.20 13.16 6.06
CA ILE A 45 -10.90 13.64 6.55
C ILE A 45 -9.74 12.98 5.78
N ILE A 46 -9.79 11.68 5.51
CA ILE A 46 -8.78 10.96 4.72
C ILE A 46 -8.68 11.57 3.31
N LYS A 47 -9.83 11.88 2.68
CA LYS A 47 -9.90 12.49 1.35
C LYS A 47 -9.38 13.92 1.33
N GLU A 48 -9.78 14.76 2.30
CA GLU A 48 -9.31 16.14 2.44
C GLU A 48 -7.80 16.22 2.71
N LEU A 49 -7.26 15.28 3.49
CA LEU A 49 -5.85 15.22 3.82
C LEU A 49 -5.00 14.52 2.75
N GLY A 50 -5.62 13.97 1.70
CA GLY A 50 -4.92 13.22 0.66
C GLY A 50 -4.14 12.01 1.20
N TYR A 51 -4.57 11.46 2.34
CA TYR A 51 -3.89 10.32 2.96
C TYR A 51 -4.11 9.09 2.08
N LYS A 52 -3.12 8.80 1.24
CA LYS A 52 -3.00 7.51 0.56
C LYS A 52 -2.13 6.61 1.43
N THR A 53 -2.59 5.39 1.66
CA THR A 53 -1.73 4.34 2.19
C THR A 53 -0.56 4.18 1.23
N ASN A 54 0.62 4.63 1.62
CA ASN A 54 1.82 4.44 0.82
C ASN A 54 2.16 2.95 0.89
N ILE A 55 1.84 2.21 -0.18
CA ILE A 55 2.07 0.77 -0.31
C ILE A 55 3.56 0.48 -0.09
N ILE A 56 4.45 1.33 -0.63
CA ILE A 56 5.90 1.23 -0.44
C ILE A 56 6.28 1.40 1.04
N ALA A 57 5.64 2.32 1.77
CA ALA A 57 5.88 2.48 3.21
C ALA A 57 5.31 1.31 4.05
N LYS A 58 4.20 0.70 3.61
CA LYS A 58 3.64 -0.53 4.21
C LYS A 58 4.58 -1.71 3.99
N THR A 59 5.16 -1.84 2.80
CA THR A 59 6.17 -2.84 2.45
C THR A 59 7.52 -2.56 3.12
N LEU A 60 7.87 -1.31 3.41
CA LEU A 60 9.10 -0.97 4.14
C LEU A 60 8.97 -1.22 5.65
N ALA A 61 7.80 -0.94 6.24
CA ALA A 61 7.51 -1.18 7.65
C ALA A 61 7.30 -2.68 7.95
N SER A 62 6.73 -3.41 7.00
CA SER A 62 6.71 -4.87 6.99
C SER A 62 8.07 -5.36 6.53
N LYS A 63 8.97 -5.74 7.43
CA LYS A 63 10.33 -6.26 7.13
C LYS A 63 10.40 -7.48 6.18
N ASN A 64 9.32 -7.85 5.49
CA ASN A 64 9.29 -8.90 4.49
C ASN A 64 9.67 -8.34 3.12
N GLN A 65 10.93 -7.95 2.94
CA GLN A 65 11.51 -7.92 1.60
C GLN A 65 11.60 -9.37 1.12
N ILE A 66 10.66 -9.78 0.28
CA ILE A 66 10.71 -11.10 -0.36
C ILE A 66 11.61 -10.93 -1.58
N VAL A 67 12.84 -11.44 -1.47
CA VAL A 67 13.79 -11.45 -2.58
C VAL A 67 13.59 -12.75 -3.36
N PHE A 68 13.27 -12.63 -4.64
CA PHE A 68 13.26 -13.75 -5.57
C PHE A 68 14.55 -13.73 -6.40
N SER A 69 15.20 -14.88 -6.55
CA SER A 69 16.35 -15.06 -7.43
C SER A 69 16.00 -16.08 -8.48
N ILE A 70 16.36 -15.79 -9.73
CA ILE A 70 15.86 -16.50 -10.90
C ILE A 70 17.07 -16.94 -11.71
N LEU A 71 17.13 -18.24 -12.00
CA LEU A 71 18.15 -18.84 -12.85
C LEU A 71 17.45 -19.39 -14.09
N ILE A 72 17.68 -18.75 -15.23
CA ILE A 72 17.12 -19.15 -16.53
C ILE A 72 18.30 -19.37 -17.48
N PRO A 73 18.27 -20.43 -18.32
CA PRO A 73 19.27 -20.64 -19.36
C PRO A 73 19.35 -19.45 -20.32
N GLU A 74 20.56 -19.16 -20.80
CA GLU A 74 20.75 -18.17 -21.86
C GLU A 74 20.02 -18.64 -23.14
N GLU A 75 19.52 -17.69 -23.93
CA GLU A 75 18.79 -18.01 -25.14
C GLU A 75 19.63 -18.88 -26.08
N ASP A 76 19.08 -20.02 -26.48
CA ASP A 76 19.65 -20.84 -27.54
C ASP A 76 19.03 -20.38 -28.88
N GLU A 77 19.84 -20.27 -29.94
CA GLU A 77 19.43 -19.80 -31.27
C GLU A 77 18.21 -20.58 -31.83
N TYR A 78 17.96 -21.78 -31.31
CA TYR A 78 16.91 -22.69 -31.75
C TYR A 78 15.63 -22.63 -30.91
N SER A 79 15.60 -21.94 -29.76
CA SER A 79 14.46 -22.00 -28.84
C SER A 79 14.22 -20.70 -28.07
N SER A 80 13.18 -19.97 -28.50
CA SER A 80 12.61 -18.82 -27.75
C SER A 80 11.76 -19.25 -26.55
N TYR A 81 11.81 -20.53 -26.15
CA TYR A 81 10.98 -21.06 -25.07
C TYR A 81 11.19 -20.31 -23.75
N TRP A 82 12.44 -19.98 -23.42
CA TRP A 82 12.81 -19.31 -22.16
C TRP A 82 12.38 -17.84 -22.07
N GLN A 83 12.04 -17.20 -23.20
CA GLN A 83 11.51 -15.84 -23.21
C GLN A 83 10.12 -15.76 -22.56
N LYS A 84 9.28 -16.79 -22.73
CA LYS A 84 7.91 -16.76 -22.21
C LYS A 84 7.85 -16.77 -20.68
N PRO A 85 8.59 -17.66 -19.97
CA PRO A 85 8.71 -17.59 -18.52
C PRO A 85 9.31 -16.26 -18.03
N LEU A 86 10.38 -15.76 -18.67
CA LEU A 86 11.00 -14.48 -18.31
C LEU A 86 10.02 -13.32 -18.41
N TYR A 87 9.25 -13.26 -19.51
CA TYR A 87 8.22 -12.26 -19.69
C TYR A 87 7.11 -12.34 -18.61
N GLY A 88 6.69 -13.55 -18.24
CA GLY A 88 5.71 -13.75 -17.18
C GLY A 88 6.20 -13.27 -15.81
N ILE A 89 7.48 -13.51 -15.52
CA ILE A 89 8.16 -13.02 -14.30
C ILE A 89 8.21 -11.49 -14.30
N GLN A 90 8.66 -10.87 -15.39
CA GLN A 90 8.74 -9.41 -15.52
C GLN A 90 7.36 -8.76 -15.37
N LYS A 91 6.33 -9.35 -15.98
CA LYS A 91 4.96 -8.88 -15.82
C LYS A 91 4.48 -8.95 -14.36
N ALA A 92 4.81 -10.03 -13.65
CA ALA A 92 4.45 -10.19 -12.25
C ALA A 92 5.21 -9.23 -11.30
N GLU A 93 6.35 -8.69 -11.72
CA GLU A 93 7.06 -7.62 -10.99
C GLU A 93 6.32 -6.27 -11.05
N GLU A 94 5.56 -6.04 -12.14
CA GLU A 94 4.83 -4.79 -12.38
C GLU A 94 3.41 -4.77 -11.76
N GLU A 95 2.89 -5.90 -11.28
CA GLU A 95 1.56 -6.06 -10.63
C GLU A 95 1.58 -5.86 -9.11
#